data_AF-A0LBD8-F1
#
_entry.id   AF-A0LBD8-F1
#
_cell.length_a   1.000
_cell.length_b   1.000
_cell.length_c   1.000
_cell.angle_alpha   90.00
_cell.angle_beta   90.00
_cell.angle_gamma   90.00
#
_symmetry.space_group_name_H-M   'P 1'
#
loop_
_entity.id
_entity.type
_entity.pdbx_description
1 polymer ?
#
loop_
_entity_poly.entity_id
_entity_poly.type
_entity_poly.pdbx_seq_one_letter_code
_entity_poly.pdbx_strand_id
1 'polypeptide(L)'
;MDRMINTPVVISMVLAAGMMGVQASEAASFDCSEARAPIEKLICSDTKLFEYDGRLGDAYLIARKSSDTPDKVRDGQREWIKTRNKACPVLTEDLGDSRLKRILVGCLVPHYEARIGELEKISEPSVAEADGETSSMTEIARTERELKEKEAQEAAEAAQQEAERDRLEDALRVKRELKEIEARPAVERARLQAEQDRLERDRKKREKEAKREAELAEGYNAEQKWVGEDFQTGMEFVWVSGGSYEMGDTGGYQNEIPVHRVTLDGFWLGKYEVTQAQWRAVMGSDPSTLKGDDHPVENVSWNDVQEFIRKLNARGGGKYRLPTEAEWEYACRSGGKDRLYSGSEDLDKVAWHDEEYHPVGGKAPNGLGLYDMSGNVWEWVQDVYDEHAYDKHAPKSPIYEGSGSYRVGRGGSWLHGAGDLRCANRNNYDPGDRSNFLGFRLLRTP
;
A
#
# COMPACT_ATOMS: atom_id res chain seq x y z
N MET A 1 28.13 15.83 -11.06
CA MET A 1 27.89 15.71 -12.51
C MET A 1 27.83 14.25 -13.01
N ASP A 2 27.70 13.24 -12.12
CA ASP A 2 27.80 11.82 -12.52
C ASP A 2 26.67 10.90 -11.99
N ARG A 3 25.44 11.42 -11.82
CA ARG A 3 24.26 10.60 -11.45
C ARG A 3 22.98 10.96 -12.23
N MET A 4 23.09 11.22 -13.53
CA MET A 4 21.93 11.53 -14.40
C MET A 4 21.74 10.57 -15.59
N ILE A 5 22.37 9.40 -15.59
CA ILE A 5 22.22 8.44 -16.69
C ILE A 5 22.11 7.02 -16.13
N ASN A 6 21.00 6.65 -15.48
CA ASN A 6 20.78 5.23 -15.16
C ASN A 6 19.34 4.76 -14.89
N THR A 7 18.33 5.37 -15.51
CA THR A 7 16.99 4.75 -15.55
C THR A 7 16.66 4.34 -16.98
N PRO A 8 16.69 3.03 -17.32
CA PRO A 8 16.40 2.56 -18.66
C PRO A 8 14.89 2.64 -18.96
N VAL A 9 14.58 3.30 -20.07
CA VAL A 9 13.29 3.48 -20.75
C VAL A 9 12.73 2.15 -21.30
N VAL A 10 12.63 1.10 -20.48
CA VAL A 10 11.96 -0.17 -20.88
C VAL A 10 11.16 -0.81 -19.74
N ILE A 11 11.24 -0.31 -18.49
CA ILE A 11 10.73 -1.07 -17.33
C ILE A 11 9.27 -0.73 -16.94
N SER A 12 8.73 0.46 -17.21
CA SER A 12 7.36 0.75 -16.74
C SER A 12 6.23 0.12 -17.58
N MET A 13 6.45 -0.31 -18.82
CA MET A 13 5.39 -0.97 -19.62
C MET A 13 5.48 -2.50 -19.65
N VAL A 14 6.65 -3.07 -19.34
CA VAL A 14 6.89 -4.52 -19.49
C VAL A 14 6.37 -5.36 -18.30
N LEU A 15 5.96 -4.75 -17.19
CA LEU A 15 5.39 -5.48 -16.05
C LEU A 15 3.87 -5.67 -16.08
N ALA A 16 3.13 -5.01 -16.97
CA ALA A 16 1.67 -5.18 -17.05
C ALA A 16 1.21 -6.20 -18.14
N ALA A 17 1.94 -6.38 -19.23
CA ALA A 17 1.50 -7.23 -20.35
C ALA A 17 1.98 -8.69 -20.31
N GLY A 18 2.80 -9.07 -19.31
CA GLY A 18 3.39 -10.41 -19.22
C GLY A 18 2.51 -11.51 -18.63
N MET A 19 1.32 -11.19 -18.11
CA MET A 19 0.43 -12.16 -17.44
C MET A 19 -0.95 -12.35 -18.05
N MET A 20 -1.35 -11.58 -19.07
CA MET A 20 -2.65 -11.77 -19.72
C MET A 20 -2.49 -11.50 -21.21
N GLY A 21 -2.64 -12.54 -22.03
CA GLY A 21 -2.52 -12.44 -23.49
C GLY A 21 -3.59 -11.54 -24.12
N VAL A 22 -3.34 -10.24 -24.16
CA VAL A 22 -4.21 -9.23 -24.79
C VAL A 22 -3.55 -8.70 -26.05
N GLN A 23 -4.29 -8.74 -27.16
CA GLN A 23 -3.86 -8.23 -28.47
C GLN A 23 -3.78 -6.70 -28.47
N ALA A 24 -2.88 -6.16 -29.31
CA ALA A 24 -2.56 -4.73 -29.49
C ALA A 24 -3.71 -3.80 -29.97
N SER A 25 -4.98 -4.21 -29.86
CA SER A 25 -6.15 -3.44 -30.30
C SER A 25 -6.93 -2.77 -29.16
N GLU A 26 -6.52 -2.92 -27.89
CA GLU A 26 -7.13 -2.24 -26.73
C GLU A 26 -6.23 -1.09 -26.21
N ALA A 27 -5.95 -0.12 -27.09
CA ALA A 27 -5.23 1.10 -26.73
C ALA A 27 -6.16 2.17 -26.12
N ALA A 28 -6.84 1.84 -25.02
CA ALA A 28 -7.63 2.80 -24.26
C ALA A 28 -7.15 2.83 -22.79
N SER A 29 -6.61 4.00 -22.39
CA SER A 29 -6.23 4.40 -21.03
C SER A 29 -4.91 3.87 -20.45
N PHE A 30 -3.78 4.10 -21.13
CA PHE A 30 -2.49 4.13 -20.43
C PHE A 30 -2.30 5.52 -19.80
N ASP A 31 -2.15 5.59 -18.47
CA ASP A 31 -1.94 6.85 -17.75
C ASP A 31 -0.50 7.36 -17.97
N CYS A 32 -0.40 8.53 -18.60
CA CYS A 32 0.85 9.16 -19.00
C CYS A 32 1.44 10.07 -17.91
N SER A 33 0.79 10.14 -16.73
CA SER A 33 1.18 10.96 -15.59
C SER A 33 2.54 10.57 -14.98
N GLU A 34 2.95 9.29 -15.12
CA GLU A 34 4.21 8.75 -14.60
C GLU A 34 5.46 9.06 -15.45
N ALA A 35 5.30 9.65 -16.65
CA ALA A 35 6.40 10.00 -17.54
C ALA A 35 7.27 11.12 -16.96
N ARG A 36 8.45 10.78 -16.45
CA ARG A 36 9.37 11.68 -15.72
C ARG A 36 10.29 12.46 -16.67
N ALA A 37 10.52 11.98 -17.90
CA ALA A 37 11.38 12.65 -18.88
C ALA A 37 10.57 13.35 -20.01
N PRO A 38 11.04 14.50 -20.55
CA PRO A 38 10.39 15.18 -21.67
C PRO A 38 10.14 14.31 -22.92
N ILE A 39 11.04 13.36 -23.18
CA ILE A 39 10.89 12.41 -24.29
C ILE A 39 9.77 11.39 -24.04
N GLU A 40 9.55 10.99 -22.79
CA GLU A 40 8.49 10.05 -22.39
C GLU A 40 7.13 10.71 -22.53
N LYS A 41 7.00 11.97 -22.10
CA LYS A 41 5.79 12.77 -22.31
C LYS A 41 5.47 12.95 -23.80
N LEU A 42 6.51 13.14 -24.63
CA LEU A 42 6.35 13.24 -26.08
C LEU A 42 5.84 11.92 -26.69
N ILE A 43 6.48 10.79 -26.36
CA ILE A 43 6.07 9.44 -26.83
C ILE A 43 4.63 9.16 -26.42
N CYS A 44 4.27 9.45 -25.18
CA CYS A 44 2.93 9.29 -24.63
C CYS A 44 1.88 10.19 -25.30
N SER A 45 2.26 11.40 -25.73
CA SER A 45 1.34 12.36 -26.35
C SER A 45 1.16 12.16 -27.87
N ASP A 46 1.95 11.30 -28.52
CA ASP A 46 1.97 11.10 -29.97
C ASP A 46 1.63 9.64 -30.32
N THR A 47 0.46 9.43 -30.93
CA THR A 47 -0.06 8.09 -31.25
C THR A 47 0.93 7.24 -32.04
N LYS A 48 1.69 7.84 -32.97
CA LYS A 48 2.64 7.09 -33.79
C LYS A 48 3.84 6.63 -32.96
N LEU A 49 4.41 7.51 -32.13
CA LEU A 49 5.54 7.14 -31.27
C LEU A 49 5.14 6.11 -30.22
N PHE A 50 3.93 6.22 -29.66
CA PHE A 50 3.39 5.24 -28.72
C PHE A 50 3.32 3.83 -29.32
N GLU A 51 2.83 3.70 -30.56
CA GLU A 51 2.79 2.40 -31.27
C GLU A 51 4.19 1.81 -31.50
N TYR A 52 5.17 2.63 -31.90
CA TYR A 52 6.55 2.15 -32.10
C TYR A 52 7.23 1.76 -30.78
N ASP A 53 6.93 2.44 -29.68
CA ASP A 53 7.46 2.11 -28.36
C ASP A 53 6.93 0.77 -27.85
N GLY A 54 5.62 0.52 -28.03
CA GLY A 54 5.01 -0.78 -27.74
C GLY A 54 5.63 -1.93 -28.54
N ARG A 55 5.76 -1.76 -29.87
CA ARG A 55 6.39 -2.76 -30.76
C ARG A 55 7.83 -3.06 -30.36
N LEU A 56 8.59 -2.07 -29.92
CA LEU A 56 9.95 -2.26 -29.43
C LEU A 56 9.99 -3.06 -28.12
N GLY A 57 9.05 -2.80 -27.21
CA GLY A 57 8.89 -3.55 -25.96
C GLY A 57 8.65 -5.04 -26.22
N ASP A 58 7.73 -5.35 -27.13
CA ASP A 58 7.42 -6.74 -27.53
C ASP A 58 8.63 -7.44 -28.15
N ALA A 59 9.29 -6.80 -29.13
CA ALA A 59 10.47 -7.35 -29.78
C ALA A 59 11.62 -7.61 -28.78
N TYR A 60 11.81 -6.73 -27.79
CA TYR A 60 12.81 -6.89 -26.75
C TYR A 60 12.51 -8.10 -25.84
N LEU A 61 11.25 -8.27 -25.43
CA LEU A 61 10.83 -9.38 -24.59
C LEU A 61 11.03 -10.74 -25.28
N ILE A 62 10.66 -10.81 -26.56
CA ILE A 62 10.83 -12.02 -27.37
C ILE A 62 12.32 -12.32 -27.54
N ALA A 63 13.12 -11.34 -27.99
CA ALA A 63 14.57 -11.52 -28.16
C ALA A 63 15.29 -11.92 -26.86
N ARG A 64 14.88 -11.39 -25.71
CA ARG A 64 15.47 -11.74 -24.42
C ARG A 64 15.12 -13.16 -23.98
N LYS A 65 13.92 -13.65 -24.30
CA LYS A 65 13.48 -15.03 -23.99
C LYS A 65 14.10 -16.04 -24.95
N SER A 66 14.31 -15.67 -26.21
CA SER A 66 14.81 -16.56 -27.26
C SER A 66 16.34 -16.57 -27.40
N SER A 67 17.07 -15.67 -26.74
CA SER A 67 18.53 -15.58 -26.85
C SER A 67 19.25 -16.37 -25.76
N ASP A 68 20.30 -17.10 -26.14
CA ASP A 68 21.24 -17.74 -25.19
C ASP A 68 22.10 -16.72 -24.41
N THR A 69 22.05 -15.44 -24.78
CA THR A 69 22.77 -14.36 -24.08
C THR A 69 21.86 -13.18 -23.72
N PRO A 70 20.88 -13.37 -22.81
CA PRO A 70 19.91 -12.33 -22.42
C PRO A 70 20.56 -11.04 -21.90
N ASP A 71 21.72 -11.15 -21.25
CA ASP A 71 22.48 -10.00 -20.77
C ASP A 71 23.00 -9.12 -21.93
N LYS A 72 23.43 -9.71 -23.05
CA LYS A 72 23.84 -8.95 -24.25
C LYS A 72 22.67 -8.21 -24.88
N VAL A 73 21.48 -8.80 -24.88
CA VAL A 73 20.25 -8.15 -25.35
C VAL A 73 19.91 -6.94 -24.49
N ARG A 74 20.05 -7.07 -23.16
CA ARG A 74 19.88 -5.96 -22.19
C ARG A 74 20.91 -4.85 -22.38
N ASP A 75 22.18 -5.20 -22.55
CA ASP A 75 23.26 -4.21 -22.67
C ASP A 75 23.18 -3.46 -24.01
N GLY A 76 22.87 -4.16 -25.10
CA GLY A 76 22.58 -3.53 -26.40
C GLY A 76 21.38 -2.58 -26.34
N GLN A 77 20.36 -2.90 -25.54
CA GLN A 77 19.21 -2.02 -25.33
C GLN A 77 19.60 -0.73 -24.61
N ARG A 78 20.46 -0.81 -23.59
CA ARG A 78 20.98 0.38 -22.89
C ARG A 78 21.80 1.27 -23.83
N GLU A 79 22.62 0.68 -24.70
CA GLU A 79 23.46 1.44 -25.63
C GLU A 79 22.65 2.09 -26.77
N TRP A 80 21.61 1.41 -27.26
CA TRP A 80 20.67 1.99 -28.21
C TRP A 80 19.96 3.23 -27.63
N ILE A 81 19.49 3.18 -26.38
CA ILE A 81 18.84 4.33 -25.71
C ILE A 81 19.77 5.54 -25.68
N LYS A 82 21.06 5.34 -25.33
CA LYS A 82 22.06 6.42 -25.32
C LYS A 82 22.27 7.01 -26.71
N THR A 83 22.40 6.14 -27.72
CA THR A 83 22.63 6.54 -29.11
C THR A 83 21.45 7.34 -29.67
N ARG A 84 20.22 6.85 -29.46
CA ARG A 84 18.98 7.53 -29.83
C ARG A 84 18.88 8.91 -29.18
N ASN A 85 19.10 9.00 -27.87
CA ASN A 85 19.00 10.27 -27.13
C ASN A 85 20.05 11.30 -27.59
N LYS A 86 21.21 10.83 -28.07
CA LYS A 86 22.25 11.69 -28.66
C LYS A 86 21.87 12.17 -30.07
N ALA A 87 21.22 11.32 -30.86
CA ALA A 87 20.84 11.62 -32.25
C ALA A 87 19.57 12.48 -32.35
N CYS A 88 18.60 12.26 -31.45
CA CYS A 88 17.35 13.02 -31.36
C CYS A 88 17.24 13.72 -29.99
N PRO A 89 18.05 14.78 -29.74
CA PRO A 89 18.00 15.50 -28.47
C PRO A 89 16.65 16.21 -28.32
N VAL A 90 15.96 15.96 -27.19
CA VAL A 90 14.72 16.65 -26.86
C VAL A 90 15.06 18.00 -26.26
N LEU A 91 14.67 19.08 -26.94
CA LEU A 91 14.81 20.43 -26.43
C LEU A 91 13.91 20.59 -25.20
N THR A 92 14.54 20.88 -24.06
CA THR A 92 13.88 21.15 -22.79
C THR A 92 13.28 22.55 -22.85
N GLU A 93 12.03 22.66 -23.27
CA GLU A 93 11.05 23.67 -22.85
C GLU A 93 9.82 23.54 -23.76
N ASP A 94 8.66 23.46 -23.11
CA ASP A 94 7.28 23.55 -23.64
C ASP A 94 7.08 23.25 -25.14
N LEU A 95 6.63 22.03 -25.46
CA LEU A 95 6.32 21.57 -26.83
C LEU A 95 4.99 22.15 -27.35
N GLY A 96 4.81 23.46 -27.23
CA GLY A 96 3.64 24.21 -27.69
C GLY A 96 3.56 24.42 -29.22
N ASP A 97 4.55 23.97 -30.00
CA ASP A 97 4.55 24.10 -31.47
C ASP A 97 4.40 22.74 -32.19
N SER A 98 3.25 22.56 -32.84
CA SER A 98 2.91 21.41 -33.71
C SER A 98 3.92 21.11 -34.83
N ARG A 99 4.81 22.05 -35.17
CA ARG A 99 5.92 21.88 -36.13
C ARG A 99 7.12 21.15 -35.51
N LEU A 100 7.46 21.43 -34.26
CA LEU A 100 8.55 20.76 -33.54
C LEU A 100 8.22 19.30 -33.26
N LYS A 101 6.96 19.02 -32.90
CA LYS A 101 6.45 17.64 -32.72
C LYS A 101 6.66 16.78 -33.97
N ARG A 102 6.34 17.32 -35.16
CA ARG A 102 6.56 16.63 -36.45
C ARG A 102 8.03 16.36 -36.77
N ILE A 103 8.93 17.29 -36.45
CA ILE A 103 10.38 17.12 -36.65
C ILE A 103 10.92 16.01 -35.74
N LEU A 104 10.51 15.99 -34.48
CA LEU A 104 10.92 14.97 -33.51
C LEU A 104 10.40 13.57 -33.87
N VAL A 105 9.13 13.45 -34.30
CA VAL A 105 8.58 12.17 -34.81
C VAL A 105 9.38 11.67 -36.02
N GLY A 106 9.73 12.57 -36.94
CA GLY A 106 10.58 12.24 -38.10
C GLY A 106 11.99 11.78 -37.74
N CYS A 107 12.51 12.19 -36.57
CA CYS A 107 13.81 11.75 -36.05
C CYS A 107 13.72 10.39 -35.34
N LEU A 108 12.74 10.20 -34.47
CA LEU A 108 12.66 9.04 -33.57
C LEU A 108 12.23 7.75 -34.28
N VAL A 109 11.28 7.82 -35.22
CA VAL A 109 10.72 6.63 -35.89
C VAL A 109 11.81 5.75 -36.56
N PRO A 110 12.76 6.30 -37.34
CA PRO A 110 13.86 5.51 -37.92
C PRO A 110 14.70 4.74 -36.88
N HIS A 111 14.89 5.30 -35.69
CA HIS A 111 15.64 4.63 -34.62
C HIS A 111 14.87 3.47 -33.99
N TYR A 112 13.54 3.59 -33.88
CA TYR A 112 12.67 2.48 -33.45
C TYR A 112 12.68 1.35 -34.48
N GLU A 113 12.50 1.67 -35.77
CA GLU A 113 12.49 0.69 -36.86
C GLU A 113 13.80 -0.10 -36.94
N ALA A 114 14.95 0.58 -36.88
CA ALA A 114 16.24 -0.07 -36.92
C ALA A 114 16.42 -1.06 -35.76
N ARG A 115 16.02 -0.68 -34.55
CA ARG A 115 16.21 -1.51 -33.36
C ARG A 115 15.26 -2.69 -33.30
N ILE A 116 14.00 -2.50 -33.69
CA ILE A 116 13.03 -3.59 -33.82
C ILE A 116 13.58 -4.66 -34.79
N GLY A 117 14.08 -4.25 -35.96
CA GLY A 117 14.66 -5.18 -36.93
C GLY A 117 15.93 -5.90 -36.47
N GLU A 118 16.72 -5.31 -35.56
CA GLU A 118 17.84 -6.01 -34.91
C GLU A 118 17.36 -7.08 -33.93
N LEU A 119 16.34 -6.79 -33.12
CA LEU A 119 15.80 -7.70 -32.11
C LEU A 119 15.03 -8.87 -32.75
N GLU A 120 14.34 -8.63 -33.86
CA GLU A 120 13.66 -9.67 -34.64
C GLU A 120 14.65 -10.72 -35.19
N LYS A 121 15.84 -10.30 -35.65
CA LYS A 121 16.89 -11.23 -36.10
C LYS A 121 17.45 -12.12 -35.00
N ILE A 122 17.39 -11.69 -33.73
CA ILE A 122 17.80 -12.48 -32.57
C ILE A 122 16.74 -13.54 -32.23
N SER A 123 15.49 -13.31 -32.64
CA SER A 123 14.34 -14.17 -32.31
C SER A 123 13.95 -15.15 -33.42
N GLU A 124 14.64 -15.14 -34.56
CA GLU A 124 14.55 -16.20 -35.56
C GLU A 124 15.26 -17.48 -35.06
N PRO A 125 14.58 -18.65 -35.05
CA PRO A 125 15.22 -19.90 -34.66
C PRO A 125 16.33 -20.25 -35.65
N SER A 126 17.55 -20.50 -35.14
CA SER A 126 18.64 -21.00 -35.98
C SER A 126 18.31 -22.43 -36.43
N VAL A 127 17.98 -22.57 -37.70
CA VAL A 127 18.05 -23.86 -38.39
C VAL A 127 19.52 -24.04 -38.78
N ALA A 128 20.31 -24.67 -37.90
CA ALA A 128 21.67 -25.08 -38.23
C ALA A 128 21.96 -26.44 -37.58
N GLU A 129 21.87 -27.45 -38.44
CA GLU A 129 22.59 -28.73 -38.48
C GLU A 129 23.58 -29.00 -37.33
N ALA A 130 23.33 -30.07 -36.57
CA ALA A 130 24.32 -30.65 -35.67
C ALA A 130 24.47 -32.15 -35.98
N ASP A 131 25.48 -32.46 -36.77
CA ASP A 131 26.07 -33.79 -36.85
C ASP A 131 26.83 -34.11 -35.54
N GLY A 132 26.48 -35.24 -34.95
CA GLY A 132 27.34 -36.18 -34.21
C GLY A 132 28.21 -35.68 -33.05
N GLU A 133 27.79 -35.95 -31.80
CA GLU A 133 28.56 -36.59 -30.70
C GLU A 133 27.88 -36.42 -29.31
N THR A 134 26.77 -37.11 -29.04
CA THR A 134 26.15 -37.12 -27.69
C THR A 134 25.46 -38.45 -27.39
N SER A 135 26.22 -39.50 -27.07
CA SER A 135 25.65 -40.75 -26.55
C SER A 135 26.06 -41.08 -25.11
N SER A 136 27.16 -40.53 -24.59
CA SER A 136 27.71 -40.90 -23.27
C SER A 136 27.30 -39.95 -22.13
N MET A 137 27.27 -38.62 -22.36
CA MET A 137 26.85 -37.64 -21.33
C MET A 137 25.36 -37.72 -20.97
N THR A 138 24.51 -38.25 -21.86
CA THR A 138 23.06 -38.39 -21.65
C THR A 138 22.67 -39.54 -20.73
N GLU A 139 23.48 -40.61 -20.63
CA GLU A 139 23.20 -41.73 -19.73
C GLU A 139 23.55 -41.40 -18.27
N ILE A 140 24.65 -40.69 -18.04
CA ILE A 140 25.04 -40.22 -16.69
C ILE A 140 23.99 -39.25 -16.15
N ALA A 141 23.58 -38.26 -16.95
CA ALA A 141 22.55 -37.30 -16.56
C ALA A 141 21.18 -37.96 -16.30
N ARG A 142 20.84 -39.03 -17.02
CA ARG A 142 19.62 -39.83 -16.75
C ARG A 142 19.73 -40.57 -15.42
N THR A 143 20.87 -41.21 -15.15
CA THR A 143 21.08 -42.00 -13.93
C THR A 143 21.12 -41.11 -12.67
N GLU A 144 21.73 -39.93 -12.76
CA GLU A 144 21.73 -38.95 -11.66
C GLU A 144 20.33 -38.43 -11.35
N ARG A 145 19.48 -38.29 -12.37
CA ARG A 145 18.08 -37.88 -12.19
C ARG A 145 17.25 -38.98 -11.52
N GLU A 146 17.41 -40.23 -11.95
CA GLU A 146 16.72 -41.38 -11.34
C GLU A 146 17.15 -41.59 -9.88
N LEU A 147 18.43 -41.36 -9.56
CA LEU A 147 18.94 -41.43 -8.19
C LEU A 147 18.31 -40.33 -7.31
N LYS A 148 18.26 -39.08 -7.80
CA LYS A 148 17.63 -37.96 -7.08
C LYS A 148 16.13 -38.17 -6.87
N GLU A 149 15.42 -38.72 -7.85
CA GLU A 149 14.00 -39.04 -7.73
C GLU A 149 13.77 -40.12 -6.67
N LYS A 150 14.65 -41.13 -6.58
CA LYS A 150 14.58 -42.16 -5.55
C LYS A 150 14.87 -41.62 -4.15
N GLU A 151 15.91 -40.79 -3.99
CA GLU A 151 16.23 -40.14 -2.71
C GLU A 151 15.09 -39.22 -2.24
N ALA A 152 14.45 -38.49 -3.17
CA ALA A 152 13.28 -37.67 -2.85
C ALA A 152 12.07 -38.50 -2.42
N GLN A 153 11.87 -39.67 -3.03
CA GLN A 153 10.79 -40.59 -2.67
C GLN A 153 11.00 -41.19 -1.28
N GLU A 154 12.22 -41.62 -0.95
CA GLU A 154 12.57 -42.13 0.37
C GLU A 154 12.45 -41.05 1.46
N ALA A 155 12.84 -39.80 1.16
CA ALA A 155 12.67 -38.67 2.07
C ALA A 155 11.19 -38.32 2.32
N ALA A 156 10.35 -38.40 1.27
CA ALA A 156 8.92 -38.16 1.40
C ALA A 156 8.23 -39.24 2.26
N GLU A 157 8.62 -40.50 2.11
CA GLU A 157 8.08 -41.61 2.90
C GLU A 157 8.51 -41.51 4.37
N ALA A 158 9.77 -41.12 4.65
CA ALA A 158 10.23 -40.85 6.01
C ALA A 158 9.47 -39.70 6.68
N ALA A 159 9.22 -38.61 5.96
CA ALA A 159 8.43 -37.47 6.47
C ALA A 159 6.98 -37.87 6.77
N GLN A 160 6.40 -38.75 5.94
CA GLN A 160 5.05 -39.27 6.18
C GLN A 160 4.99 -40.15 7.44
N GLN A 161 5.99 -41.00 7.66
CA GLN A 161 6.08 -41.84 8.86
C GLN A 161 6.30 -41.02 10.14
N GLU A 162 7.11 -39.96 10.07
CA GLU A 162 7.30 -39.03 11.18
C GLU A 162 5.99 -38.29 11.53
N ALA A 163 5.29 -37.76 10.52
CA ALA A 163 3.99 -37.11 10.72
C ALA A 163 2.94 -38.07 11.31
N GLU A 164 2.97 -39.36 10.96
CA GLU A 164 2.08 -40.37 11.54
C GLU A 164 2.43 -40.67 13.00
N ARG A 165 3.73 -40.78 13.33
CA ARG A 165 4.22 -40.96 14.71
C ARG A 165 3.77 -39.80 15.60
N ASP A 166 3.94 -38.57 15.15
CA ASP A 166 3.58 -37.37 15.91
C ASP A 166 2.07 -37.30 16.16
N ARG A 167 1.25 -37.64 15.15
CA ARG A 167 -0.21 -37.78 15.31
C ARG A 167 -0.57 -38.84 16.35
N LEU A 168 0.14 -39.95 16.38
CA LEU A 168 -0.11 -41.02 17.33
C LEU A 168 0.27 -40.61 18.76
N GLU A 169 1.38 -39.89 18.93
CA GLU A 169 1.81 -39.35 20.22
C GLU A 169 0.83 -38.30 20.75
N ASP A 170 0.34 -37.41 19.90
CA ASP A 170 -0.71 -36.44 20.25
C ASP A 170 -2.02 -37.13 20.65
N ALA A 171 -2.44 -38.15 19.91
CA ALA A 171 -3.62 -38.94 20.25
C ALA A 171 -3.47 -39.64 21.61
N LEU A 172 -2.27 -40.15 21.92
CA LEU A 172 -1.96 -40.74 23.22
C LEU A 172 -1.94 -39.71 24.34
N ARG A 173 -1.46 -38.49 24.09
CA ARG A 173 -1.48 -37.37 25.06
C ARG A 173 -2.93 -37.02 25.42
N VAL A 174 -3.78 -36.77 24.43
CA VAL A 174 -5.20 -36.47 24.64
C VAL A 174 -5.90 -37.59 25.41
N LYS A 175 -5.59 -38.86 25.11
CA LYS A 175 -6.16 -40.01 25.82
C LYS A 175 -5.75 -40.07 27.29
N ARG A 176 -4.53 -39.64 27.64
CA ARG A 176 -4.08 -39.54 29.04
C ARG A 176 -4.80 -38.42 29.78
N GLU A 177 -4.92 -37.26 29.16
CA GLU A 177 -5.64 -36.10 29.71
C GLU A 177 -7.12 -36.40 29.98
N LEU A 178 -7.81 -37.07 29.04
CA LEU A 178 -9.19 -37.51 29.21
C LEU A 178 -9.36 -38.44 30.43
N LYS A 179 -8.42 -39.36 30.63
CA LYS A 179 -8.44 -40.29 31.76
C LYS A 179 -8.23 -39.57 33.10
N GLU A 180 -7.42 -38.50 33.13
CA GLU A 180 -7.25 -37.65 34.32
C GLU A 180 -8.49 -36.80 34.60
N ILE A 181 -9.17 -36.30 33.56
CA ILE A 181 -10.42 -35.55 33.70
C ILE A 181 -11.54 -36.43 34.27
N GLU A 182 -11.66 -37.68 33.80
CA GLU A 182 -12.61 -38.66 34.32
C GLU A 182 -12.40 -38.97 35.82
N ALA A 183 -11.16 -38.86 36.31
CA ALA A 183 -10.80 -39.10 37.71
C ALA A 183 -11.12 -37.92 38.66
N ARG A 184 -11.48 -36.73 38.15
CA ARG A 184 -11.76 -35.53 39.00
C ARG A 184 -13.14 -35.57 39.66
N PRO A 185 -13.35 -34.93 40.82
CA PRO A 185 -14.67 -34.85 41.46
C PRO A 185 -15.72 -34.20 40.55
N ALA A 186 -16.98 -34.65 40.66
CA ALA A 186 -18.06 -34.27 39.74
C ALA A 186 -18.29 -32.74 39.62
N VAL A 187 -18.05 -31.99 40.69
CA VAL A 187 -18.19 -30.52 40.73
C VAL A 187 -17.12 -29.82 39.88
N GLU A 188 -15.90 -30.34 39.86
CA GLU A 188 -14.80 -29.77 39.08
C GLU A 188 -14.95 -30.10 37.59
N ARG A 189 -15.45 -31.30 37.25
CA ARG A 189 -15.83 -31.65 35.88
C ARG A 189 -16.93 -30.72 35.33
N ALA A 190 -17.94 -30.38 36.14
CA ALA A 190 -19.00 -29.45 35.74
C ALA A 190 -18.46 -28.03 35.50
N ARG A 191 -17.52 -27.56 36.32
CA ARG A 191 -16.87 -26.25 36.13
C ARG A 191 -16.01 -26.20 34.86
N LEU A 192 -15.23 -27.24 34.60
CA LEU A 192 -14.41 -27.35 33.39
C LEU A 192 -15.28 -27.44 32.13
N GLN A 193 -16.39 -28.19 32.18
CA GLN A 193 -17.36 -28.23 31.09
C GLN A 193 -17.97 -26.85 30.80
N ALA A 194 -18.37 -26.12 31.84
CA ALA A 194 -18.93 -24.77 31.68
C ALA A 194 -17.90 -23.77 31.11
N GLU A 195 -16.63 -23.89 31.50
CA GLU A 195 -15.51 -23.10 30.94
C GLU A 195 -15.29 -23.45 29.46
N GLN A 196 -15.28 -24.74 29.10
CA GLN A 196 -15.17 -25.20 27.71
C GLN A 196 -16.33 -24.71 26.84
N ASP A 197 -17.58 -24.81 27.34
CA ASP A 197 -18.76 -24.30 26.65
C ASP A 197 -18.70 -22.78 26.47
N ARG A 198 -18.13 -22.04 27.44
CA ARG A 198 -17.88 -20.59 27.31
C ARG A 198 -16.88 -20.31 26.20
N LEU A 199 -15.73 -20.98 26.24
CA LEU A 199 -14.66 -20.82 25.26
C LEU A 199 -15.11 -21.21 23.85
N GLU A 200 -15.95 -22.25 23.70
CA GLU A 200 -16.48 -22.65 22.40
C GLU A 200 -17.53 -21.65 21.87
N ARG A 201 -18.36 -21.07 22.74
CA ARG A 201 -19.24 -19.95 22.36
C ARG A 201 -18.44 -18.74 21.91
N ASP A 202 -17.38 -18.39 22.63
CA ASP A 202 -16.51 -17.26 22.30
C ASP A 202 -15.77 -17.53 20.98
N ARG A 203 -15.28 -18.76 20.75
CA ARG A 203 -14.65 -19.16 19.48
C ARG A 203 -15.63 -19.06 18.32
N LYS A 204 -16.85 -19.61 18.45
CA LYS A 204 -17.90 -19.52 17.41
C LYS A 204 -18.32 -18.08 17.13
N LYS A 205 -18.35 -17.23 18.17
CA LYS A 205 -18.61 -15.79 18.01
C LYS A 205 -17.50 -15.12 17.20
N ARG A 206 -16.22 -15.36 17.56
CA ARG A 206 -15.05 -14.85 16.84
C ARG A 206 -14.96 -15.38 15.40
N GLU A 207 -15.23 -16.66 15.16
CA GLU A 207 -15.28 -17.24 13.82
C GLU A 207 -16.39 -16.61 12.97
N LYS A 208 -17.56 -16.35 13.56
CA LYS A 208 -18.67 -15.68 12.88
C LYS A 208 -18.37 -14.21 12.60
N GLU A 209 -17.71 -13.51 13.53
CA GLU A 209 -17.25 -12.13 13.36
C GLU A 209 -16.16 -12.05 12.30
N ALA A 210 -15.14 -12.91 12.35
CA ALA A 210 -14.07 -13.00 11.36
C ALA A 210 -14.59 -13.40 9.96
N LYS A 211 -15.55 -14.34 9.89
CA LYS A 211 -16.20 -14.69 8.62
C LYS A 211 -17.02 -13.52 8.07
N ARG A 212 -17.75 -12.82 8.94
CA ARG A 212 -18.49 -11.61 8.56
C ARG A 212 -17.53 -10.49 8.13
N GLU A 213 -16.39 -10.34 8.79
CA GLU A 213 -15.32 -9.40 8.42
C GLU A 213 -14.69 -9.76 7.07
N ALA A 214 -14.42 -11.04 6.81
CA ALA A 214 -13.91 -11.52 5.53
C ALA A 214 -14.94 -11.33 4.40
N GLU A 215 -16.21 -11.65 4.64
CA GLU A 215 -17.32 -11.41 3.70
C GLU A 215 -17.55 -9.90 3.47
N LEU A 216 -17.38 -9.06 4.50
CA LEU A 216 -17.39 -7.60 4.38
C LEU A 216 -16.16 -7.07 3.64
N ALA A 217 -14.98 -7.67 3.83
CA ALA A 217 -13.77 -7.29 3.11
C ALA A 217 -13.86 -7.68 1.62
N GLU A 218 -14.43 -8.85 1.30
CA GLU A 218 -14.75 -9.25 -0.08
C GLU A 218 -15.83 -8.35 -0.71
N GLY A 219 -16.89 -8.03 0.04
CA GLY A 219 -17.94 -7.11 -0.40
C GLY A 219 -17.45 -5.66 -0.57
N TYR A 220 -16.55 -5.20 0.28
CA TYR A 220 -15.94 -3.88 0.22
C TYR A 220 -14.92 -3.76 -0.93
N ASN A 221 -14.18 -4.84 -1.23
CA ASN A 221 -13.34 -4.91 -2.43
C ASN A 221 -14.16 -4.82 -3.73
N ALA A 222 -15.43 -5.25 -3.73
CA ALA A 222 -16.32 -5.11 -4.89
C ALA A 222 -16.88 -3.69 -5.07
N GLU A 223 -16.80 -2.82 -4.05
CA GLU A 223 -17.25 -1.42 -4.07
C GLU A 223 -16.10 -0.40 -3.98
N GLN A 224 -14.86 -0.77 -4.33
CA GLN A 224 -13.72 0.14 -4.58
C GLN A 224 -13.95 1.09 -5.79
N LYS A 225 -15.06 1.81 -5.78
CA LYS A 225 -15.51 2.69 -6.87
C LYS A 225 -15.20 4.17 -6.60
N TRP A 226 -14.58 4.48 -5.46
CA TRP A 226 -14.38 5.83 -4.96
C TRP A 226 -13.04 5.94 -4.22
N VAL A 227 -11.95 5.59 -4.90
CA VAL A 227 -10.60 6.08 -4.55
C VAL A 227 -10.30 7.19 -5.56
N GLY A 228 -10.08 8.41 -5.06
CA GLY A 228 -9.75 9.57 -5.89
C GLY A 228 -8.31 9.98 -5.65
N GLU A 229 -7.55 10.18 -6.72
CA GLU A 229 -6.19 10.71 -6.64
C GLU A 229 -6.19 12.23 -6.86
N ASP A 230 -5.46 12.97 -6.03
CA ASP A 230 -5.07 14.34 -6.37
C ASP A 230 -3.95 14.31 -7.40
N PHE A 231 -4.25 14.71 -8.63
CA PHE A 231 -3.29 14.69 -9.75
C PHE A 231 -2.03 15.55 -9.54
N GLN A 232 -1.99 16.43 -8.53
CA GLN A 232 -0.85 17.30 -8.27
C GLN A 232 0.13 16.71 -7.27
N THR A 233 -0.34 15.93 -6.30
CA THR A 233 0.48 15.33 -5.25
C THR A 233 0.50 13.80 -5.26
N GLY A 234 -0.38 13.16 -6.03
CA GLY A 234 -0.59 11.71 -5.99
C GLY A 234 -1.19 11.21 -4.67
N MET A 235 -1.93 12.08 -3.96
CA MET A 235 -2.59 11.68 -2.70
C MET A 235 -3.86 10.91 -3.02
N GLU A 236 -3.97 9.69 -2.50
CA GLU A 236 -5.18 8.88 -2.58
C GLU A 236 -6.15 9.23 -1.43
N PHE A 237 -7.43 9.38 -1.79
CA PHE A 237 -8.51 9.62 -0.83
C PHE A 237 -9.58 8.53 -0.93
N VAL A 238 -10.09 8.12 0.22
CA VAL A 238 -11.19 7.16 0.39
C VAL A 238 -12.47 7.93 0.71
N TRP A 239 -13.57 7.63 0.00
CA TRP A 239 -14.89 8.13 0.36
C TRP A 239 -15.41 7.46 1.64
N VAL A 240 -15.63 8.26 2.68
CA VAL A 240 -16.24 7.84 3.93
C VAL A 240 -17.70 8.27 3.91
N SER A 241 -18.60 7.27 3.90
CA SER A 241 -20.03 7.55 3.92
C SER A 241 -20.45 8.14 5.27
N GLY A 242 -21.22 9.24 5.20
CA GLY A 242 -21.77 9.89 6.39
C GLY A 242 -22.71 8.95 7.16
N GLY A 243 -22.83 9.19 8.45
CA GLY A 243 -23.57 8.33 9.37
C GLY A 243 -23.61 8.89 10.78
N SER A 244 -24.20 8.14 11.71
CA SER A 244 -24.18 8.48 13.12
C SER A 244 -23.44 7.41 13.92
N TYR A 245 -22.71 7.83 14.95
CA TYR A 245 -21.99 6.93 15.85
C TYR A 245 -21.91 7.50 17.26
N GLU A 246 -21.52 6.65 18.20
CA GLU A 246 -21.23 7.03 19.58
C GLU A 246 -19.73 7.38 19.67
N MET A 247 -19.43 8.66 19.87
CA MET A 247 -18.06 9.18 20.00
C MET A 247 -17.60 9.12 21.46
N GLY A 248 -16.36 8.70 21.70
CA GLY A 248 -15.77 8.55 23.03
C GLY A 248 -15.73 7.12 23.55
N ASP A 249 -15.29 6.95 24.80
CA ASP A 249 -15.16 5.64 25.46
C ASP A 249 -15.30 5.75 26.99
N THR A 250 -16.29 5.08 27.57
CA THR A 250 -16.48 5.04 29.03
C THR A 250 -15.43 4.22 29.78
N GLY A 251 -14.68 3.36 29.08
CA GLY A 251 -13.58 2.56 29.63
C GLY A 251 -12.20 3.19 29.42
N GLY A 252 -12.13 4.35 28.77
CA GLY A 252 -10.90 5.05 28.40
C GLY A 252 -10.44 6.11 29.40
N TYR A 253 -9.69 7.10 28.92
CA TYR A 253 -9.22 8.23 29.73
C TYR A 253 -10.35 9.23 30.04
N GLN A 254 -10.14 10.09 31.04
CA GLN A 254 -11.17 11.04 31.52
C GLN A 254 -11.58 12.09 30.48
N ASN A 255 -10.73 12.38 29.48
CA ASN A 255 -11.01 13.32 28.41
C ASN A 255 -11.71 12.68 27.19
N GLU A 256 -12.08 11.39 27.29
CA GLU A 256 -12.82 10.61 26.27
C GLU A 256 -14.30 10.45 26.60
N ILE A 257 -14.76 11.08 27.69
CA ILE A 257 -16.15 11.06 28.16
C ILE A 257 -16.75 12.48 28.16
N PRO A 258 -18.09 12.61 28.07
CA PRO A 258 -19.07 11.55 27.92
C PRO A 258 -19.10 10.94 26.52
N VAL A 259 -19.47 9.66 26.45
CA VAL A 259 -19.89 9.05 25.19
C VAL A 259 -21.15 9.77 24.71
N HIS A 260 -21.15 10.24 23.47
CA HIS A 260 -22.25 11.01 22.92
C HIS A 260 -22.44 10.75 21.43
N ARG A 261 -23.68 10.88 20.97
CA ARG A 261 -24.05 10.61 19.58
C ARG A 261 -23.68 11.78 18.67
N VAL A 262 -22.87 11.48 17.65
CA VAL A 262 -22.47 12.42 16.59
C VAL A 262 -23.02 11.95 15.25
N THR A 263 -23.42 12.88 14.38
CA THR A 263 -23.83 12.62 12.99
C THR A 263 -22.97 13.40 12.01
N LEU A 264 -22.38 12.73 11.03
CA LEU A 264 -21.49 13.33 10.03
C LEU A 264 -22.09 13.23 8.63
N ASP A 265 -21.82 14.24 7.81
CA ASP A 265 -22.00 14.14 6.36
C ASP A 265 -20.86 13.28 5.75
N GLY A 266 -20.99 12.85 4.48
CA GLY A 266 -19.93 12.09 3.81
C GLY A 266 -18.74 12.97 3.41
N PHE A 267 -17.54 12.42 3.45
CA PHE A 267 -16.29 13.14 3.17
C PHE A 267 -15.21 12.24 2.56
N TRP A 268 -14.20 12.84 1.93
CA TRP A 268 -13.03 12.14 1.41
C TRP A 268 -11.88 12.25 2.40
N LEU A 269 -11.38 11.14 2.92
CA LEU A 269 -10.24 11.12 3.86
C LEU A 269 -9.03 10.48 3.19
N GLY A 270 -7.84 11.04 3.44
CA GLY A 270 -6.58 10.51 2.97
C GLY A 270 -6.43 9.04 3.39
N LYS A 271 -6.16 8.19 2.40
CA LYS A 271 -5.96 6.74 2.58
C LYS A 271 -4.84 6.46 3.57
N TYR A 272 -3.83 7.32 3.54
CA TYR A 272 -2.61 7.30 4.34
C TYR A 272 -2.41 8.65 5.05
N GLU A 273 -1.48 8.68 6.01
CA GLU A 273 -0.81 9.90 6.45
C GLU A 273 -0.13 10.59 5.24
N VAL A 274 0.04 11.91 5.29
CA VAL A 274 0.75 12.65 4.22
C VAL A 274 2.21 12.22 4.21
N THR A 275 2.72 11.81 3.06
CA THR A 275 4.09 11.30 2.95
C THR A 275 5.13 12.41 2.81
N GLN A 276 6.39 12.08 3.06
CA GLN A 276 7.51 13.01 2.88
C GLN A 276 7.64 13.49 1.43
N ALA A 277 7.37 12.63 0.44
CA ALA A 277 7.34 13.02 -0.96
C ALA A 277 6.25 14.05 -1.27
N GLN A 278 5.03 13.83 -0.76
CA GLN A 278 3.90 14.74 -0.91
C GLN A 278 4.18 16.09 -0.21
N TRP A 279 4.73 16.04 1.00
CA TRP A 279 5.17 17.23 1.72
C TRP A 279 6.21 18.04 0.92
N ARG A 280 7.27 17.39 0.43
CA ARG A 280 8.31 18.05 -0.39
C ARG A 280 7.74 18.65 -1.67
N ALA A 281 6.81 17.96 -2.33
CA ALA A 281 6.20 18.46 -3.55
C ALA A 281 5.46 19.79 -3.33
N VAL A 282 4.87 20.00 -2.14
CA VAL A 282 4.14 21.23 -1.80
C VAL A 282 5.04 22.30 -1.17
N MET A 283 5.88 21.90 -0.23
CA MET A 283 6.62 22.79 0.64
C MET A 283 8.05 23.08 0.17
N GLY A 284 8.63 22.21 -0.65
CA GLY A 284 10.00 22.34 -1.18
C GLY A 284 11.11 21.95 -0.20
N SER A 285 10.76 21.46 0.99
CA SER A 285 11.68 21.02 2.04
C SER A 285 11.11 19.80 2.76
N ASP A 286 11.90 19.14 3.60
CA ASP A 286 11.52 17.94 4.33
C ASP A 286 12.07 17.97 5.76
N PRO A 287 11.21 18.21 6.77
CA PRO A 287 11.62 18.33 8.17
C PRO A 287 11.79 16.99 8.88
N SER A 288 11.42 15.87 8.26
CA SER A 288 11.41 14.56 8.90
C SER A 288 12.78 14.14 9.43
N THR A 289 12.81 13.52 10.60
CA THR A 289 13.95 12.86 11.21
C THR A 289 14.37 11.62 10.40
N LEU A 290 13.45 10.68 10.15
CA LEU A 290 13.75 9.51 9.31
C LEU A 290 13.43 9.84 7.86
N LYS A 291 14.33 9.50 6.93
CA LYS A 291 14.15 9.83 5.51
C LYS A 291 13.61 8.65 4.70
N GLY A 292 12.51 8.88 4.00
CA GLY A 292 11.97 7.96 3.00
C GLY A 292 10.73 8.54 2.32
N ASP A 293 10.66 8.42 0.99
CA ASP A 293 9.60 9.05 0.18
C ASP A 293 8.19 8.63 0.61
N ASP A 294 8.03 7.35 0.97
CA ASP A 294 6.76 6.73 1.36
C ASP A 294 6.52 6.70 2.88
N HIS A 295 7.40 7.32 3.67
CA HIS A 295 7.18 7.47 5.11
C HIS A 295 6.25 8.65 5.38
N PRO A 296 5.50 8.64 6.49
CA PRO A 296 4.77 9.83 6.91
C PRO A 296 5.73 11.00 7.10
N VAL A 297 5.28 12.20 6.76
CA VAL A 297 5.96 13.41 7.18
C VAL A 297 5.74 13.60 8.68
N GLU A 298 6.82 13.81 9.41
CA GLU A 298 6.83 14.08 10.84
C GLU A 298 7.70 15.29 11.14
N ASN A 299 7.77 15.69 12.42
CA ASN A 299 8.44 16.91 12.83
C ASN A 299 7.79 18.17 12.21
N VAL A 300 6.48 18.10 12.00
CA VAL A 300 5.64 19.18 11.46
C VAL A 300 4.68 19.66 12.53
N SER A 301 4.59 20.98 12.70
CA SER A 301 3.65 21.58 13.65
C SER A 301 2.28 21.76 13.01
N TRP A 302 1.23 21.91 13.82
CA TRP A 302 -0.10 22.24 13.31
C TRP A 302 -0.08 23.49 12.41
N ASN A 303 0.73 24.49 12.79
CA ASN A 303 0.91 25.71 11.99
C ASN A 303 1.57 25.43 10.62
N ASP A 304 2.58 24.54 10.58
CA ASP A 304 3.19 24.14 9.31
C ASP A 304 2.21 23.38 8.41
N VAL A 305 1.34 22.57 9.02
CA VAL A 305 0.29 21.83 8.31
C VAL A 305 -0.74 22.78 7.71
N GLN A 306 -1.15 23.84 8.42
CA GLN A 306 -2.03 24.86 7.84
C GLN A 306 -1.38 25.58 6.65
N GLU A 307 -0.07 25.84 6.72
CA GLU A 307 0.69 26.41 5.61
C GLU A 307 0.77 25.45 4.41
N PHE A 308 1.00 24.16 4.66
CA PHE A 308 0.94 23.11 3.64
C PHE A 308 -0.43 23.10 2.95
N ILE A 309 -1.52 23.06 3.72
CA ILE A 309 -2.90 23.09 3.23
C ILE A 309 -3.16 24.34 2.40
N ARG A 310 -2.71 25.52 2.87
CA ARG A 310 -2.87 26.79 2.16
C ARG A 310 -2.16 26.76 0.81
N LYS A 311 -0.91 26.29 0.75
CA LYS A 311 -0.14 26.16 -0.49
C LYS A 311 -0.76 25.15 -1.44
N LEU A 312 -1.21 24.01 -0.92
CA LEU A 312 -1.87 22.98 -1.71
C LEU A 312 -3.17 23.51 -2.34
N ASN A 313 -4.04 24.13 -1.54
CA ASN A 313 -5.28 24.73 -2.03
C ASN A 313 -5.04 25.85 -3.06
N ALA A 314 -3.95 26.61 -2.94
CA ALA A 314 -3.59 27.65 -3.90
C ALA A 314 -3.20 27.10 -5.29
N ARG A 315 -2.83 25.81 -5.39
CA ARG A 315 -2.52 25.16 -6.68
C ARG A 315 -3.78 24.71 -7.44
N GLY A 316 -4.96 24.72 -6.81
CA GLY A 316 -6.21 24.24 -7.40
C GLY A 316 -6.36 22.71 -7.32
N GLY A 317 -7.41 22.15 -7.93
CA GLY A 317 -7.64 20.69 -7.96
C GLY A 317 -8.46 20.12 -6.79
N GLY A 318 -8.70 20.90 -5.74
CA GLY A 318 -9.55 20.52 -4.62
C GLY A 318 -9.58 21.56 -3.51
N LYS A 319 -10.31 21.25 -2.44
CA LYS A 319 -10.27 21.98 -1.17
C LYS A 319 -9.91 20.98 -0.07
N TYR A 320 -8.73 21.18 0.50
CA TYR A 320 -8.13 20.34 1.53
C TYR A 320 -8.20 21.04 2.88
N ARG A 321 -8.34 20.24 3.94
CA ARG A 321 -8.26 20.65 5.34
C ARG A 321 -7.84 19.47 6.22
N LEU A 322 -7.51 19.76 7.48
CA LEU A 322 -7.47 18.69 8.48
C LEU A 322 -8.89 18.12 8.71
N PRO A 323 -9.03 16.83 9.01
CA PRO A 323 -10.29 16.30 9.51
C PRO A 323 -10.63 16.99 10.84
N THR A 324 -11.91 17.09 11.15
CA THR A 324 -12.35 17.31 12.53
C THR A 324 -12.03 16.06 13.35
N GLU A 325 -11.95 16.22 14.65
CA GLU A 325 -11.74 15.11 15.56
C GLU A 325 -12.84 14.04 15.42
N ALA A 326 -14.09 14.45 15.27
CA ALA A 326 -15.21 13.55 15.08
C ALA A 326 -15.12 12.78 13.75
N GLU A 327 -14.74 13.44 12.66
CA GLU A 327 -14.49 12.77 11.37
C GLU A 327 -13.36 11.74 11.48
N TRP A 328 -12.30 12.09 12.20
CA TRP A 328 -11.17 11.19 12.41
C TRP A 328 -11.57 9.94 13.20
N GLU A 329 -12.27 10.10 14.34
CA GLU A 329 -12.68 8.95 15.16
C GLU A 329 -13.69 8.06 14.44
N TYR A 330 -14.67 8.66 13.75
CA TYR A 330 -15.63 7.91 12.94
C TYR A 330 -14.94 7.05 11.88
N ALA A 331 -13.94 7.61 11.21
CA ALA A 331 -13.15 6.94 10.19
C ALA A 331 -12.26 5.83 10.78
N CYS A 332 -11.56 6.09 11.91
CA CYS A 332 -10.79 5.08 12.64
C CYS A 332 -11.65 3.86 13.00
N ARG A 333 -12.87 4.13 13.48
CA ARG A 333 -13.90 3.16 13.81
C ARG A 333 -14.57 2.49 12.60
N SER A 334 -13.97 2.54 11.41
CA SER A 334 -14.49 1.93 10.18
C SER A 334 -15.94 2.34 9.85
N GLY A 335 -16.23 3.63 9.97
CA GLY A 335 -17.56 4.20 9.80
C GLY A 335 -18.41 4.13 11.07
N GLY A 336 -17.79 4.44 12.22
CA GLY A 336 -18.50 4.55 13.50
C GLY A 336 -18.88 3.24 14.18
N LYS A 337 -18.23 2.13 13.83
CA LYS A 337 -18.43 0.83 14.50
C LYS A 337 -17.78 0.81 15.89
N ASP A 338 -18.27 -0.06 16.75
CA ASP A 338 -17.62 -0.32 18.03
C ASP A 338 -16.32 -1.11 17.80
N ARG A 339 -15.18 -0.43 17.92
CA ARG A 339 -13.83 -0.88 17.58
C ARG A 339 -12.84 -0.29 18.56
N LEU A 340 -11.96 -1.12 19.10
CA LEU A 340 -10.87 -0.62 19.96
C LEU A 340 -9.77 0.01 19.11
N TYR A 341 -9.35 -0.66 18.04
CA TYR A 341 -8.33 -0.20 17.08
C TYR A 341 -8.86 -0.17 15.65
N SER A 342 -8.13 0.51 14.76
CA SER A 342 -8.53 0.69 13.37
C SER A 342 -8.41 -0.60 12.55
N GLY A 343 -9.47 -1.40 12.50
CA GLY A 343 -9.62 -2.54 11.59
C GLY A 343 -9.63 -3.92 12.25
N SER A 344 -8.88 -4.11 13.33
CA SER A 344 -8.80 -5.37 14.07
C SER A 344 -8.60 -5.13 15.56
N GLU A 345 -9.04 -6.06 16.40
CA GLU A 345 -8.70 -6.07 17.83
C GLU A 345 -7.29 -6.61 18.10
N ASP A 346 -6.64 -7.18 17.07
CA ASP A 346 -5.26 -7.64 17.09
C ASP A 346 -4.35 -6.50 16.63
N LEU A 347 -3.74 -5.81 17.59
CA LEU A 347 -2.97 -4.58 17.36
C LEU A 347 -1.80 -4.80 16.38
N ASP A 348 -1.09 -5.93 16.48
CA ASP A 348 0.06 -6.26 15.63
C ASP A 348 -0.29 -6.31 14.13
N LYS A 349 -1.57 -6.55 13.80
CA LYS A 349 -2.05 -6.61 12.40
C LYS A 349 -2.32 -5.25 11.79
N VAL A 350 -2.64 -4.25 12.61
CA VAL A 350 -3.17 -2.95 12.15
C VAL A 350 -2.29 -1.76 12.52
N ALA A 351 -1.31 -1.97 13.41
CA ALA A 351 -0.50 -0.91 13.95
C ALA A 351 1.00 -1.21 13.86
N TRP A 352 1.76 -0.16 13.62
CA TRP A 352 3.17 -0.10 13.99
C TRP A 352 3.29 0.51 15.38
N HIS A 353 3.71 -0.30 16.36
CA HIS A 353 3.95 0.08 17.76
C HIS A 353 5.22 -0.62 18.26
N ASP A 354 5.92 0.00 19.20
CA ASP A 354 7.13 -0.51 19.86
C ASP A 354 8.34 -0.75 18.92
N GLU A 355 8.36 -0.14 17.73
CA GLU A 355 9.44 -0.23 16.72
C GLU A 355 9.84 1.15 16.18
N GLU A 356 10.49 1.23 15.02
CA GLU A 356 10.79 2.48 14.32
C GLU A 356 9.63 2.92 13.39
N TYR A 357 9.74 4.09 12.78
CA TYR A 357 8.83 4.56 11.73
C TYR A 357 8.79 3.59 10.54
N HIS A 358 7.62 3.42 9.94
CA HIS A 358 7.45 2.57 8.76
C HIS A 358 6.82 3.35 7.59
N PRO A 359 7.02 2.89 6.35
CA PRO A 359 6.24 3.37 5.21
C PRO A 359 4.74 3.26 5.48
N VAL A 360 3.97 4.22 4.98
CA VAL A 360 2.51 4.21 5.10
C VAL A 360 1.92 2.97 4.42
N GLY A 361 0.85 2.43 4.98
CA GLY A 361 0.13 1.30 4.40
C GLY A 361 0.79 -0.06 4.59
N GLY A 362 1.79 -0.18 5.47
CA GLY A 362 2.52 -1.42 5.73
C GLY A 362 1.72 -2.49 6.53
N LYS A 363 0.63 -2.09 7.19
CA LYS A 363 -0.26 -2.96 7.98
C LYS A 363 -1.63 -3.12 7.33
N ALA A 364 -2.50 -3.95 7.90
CA ALA A 364 -3.84 -4.15 7.37
C ALA A 364 -4.68 -2.85 7.51
N PRO A 365 -5.46 -2.47 6.49
CA PRO A 365 -6.36 -1.34 6.59
C PRO A 365 -7.58 -1.68 7.45
N ASN A 366 -8.32 -0.64 7.82
CA ASN A 366 -9.62 -0.80 8.46
C ASN A 366 -10.73 -1.15 7.47
N GLY A 367 -11.96 -1.30 7.96
CA GLY A 367 -13.11 -1.67 7.13
C GLY A 367 -13.52 -0.64 6.08
N LEU A 368 -12.86 0.52 6.03
CA LEU A 368 -13.00 1.54 4.98
C LEU A 368 -11.79 1.56 4.02
N GLY A 369 -10.75 0.76 4.23
CA GLY A 369 -9.53 0.85 3.42
C GLY A 369 -8.60 2.00 3.83
N LEU A 370 -8.79 2.56 5.04
CA LEU A 370 -7.87 3.54 5.63
C LEU A 370 -6.78 2.82 6.43
N TYR A 371 -5.55 3.25 6.27
CA TYR A 371 -4.37 2.65 6.90
C TYR A 371 -3.85 3.51 8.04
N ASP A 372 -3.09 2.90 8.94
CA ASP A 372 -2.26 3.58 9.96
C ASP A 372 -3.04 4.49 10.92
N MET A 373 -4.34 4.29 11.11
CA MET A 373 -5.12 5.10 12.08
C MET A 373 -4.97 4.62 13.54
N SER A 374 -4.12 3.62 13.78
CA SER A 374 -3.70 3.17 15.11
C SER A 374 -2.19 2.93 15.04
N GLY A 375 -1.37 3.86 15.54
CA GLY A 375 0.09 3.77 15.49
C GLY A 375 0.72 4.53 14.32
N ASN A 376 1.96 4.16 13.95
CA ASN A 376 2.84 4.92 13.06
C ASN A 376 3.13 6.33 13.58
N VAL A 377 2.37 7.37 13.21
CA VAL A 377 2.50 8.71 13.81
C VAL A 377 1.17 9.23 14.35
N TRP A 378 1.26 10.04 15.41
CA TRP A 378 0.14 10.84 15.87
C TRP A 378 -0.30 11.77 14.75
N GLU A 379 -1.59 12.06 14.67
CA GLU A 379 -2.14 12.88 13.59
C GLU A 379 -2.81 14.14 14.13
N TRP A 380 -2.36 15.29 13.62
CA TRP A 380 -3.06 16.55 13.85
C TRP A 380 -4.48 16.53 13.28
N VAL A 381 -5.44 17.05 14.05
CA VAL A 381 -6.80 17.35 13.58
C VAL A 381 -7.12 18.84 13.75
N GLN A 382 -8.26 19.28 13.22
CA GLN A 382 -8.61 20.71 13.15
C GLN A 382 -8.92 21.33 14.52
N ASP A 383 -9.50 20.54 15.42
CA ASP A 383 -10.11 20.97 16.68
C ASP A 383 -9.12 21.60 17.67
N VAL A 384 -9.63 22.59 18.41
CA VAL A 384 -8.99 23.05 19.64
C VAL A 384 -9.19 21.98 20.70
N TYR A 385 -8.14 21.65 21.46
CA TYR A 385 -8.28 20.72 22.56
C TYR A 385 -8.93 21.40 23.78
N ASP A 386 -9.90 20.71 24.36
CA ASP A 386 -10.53 21.01 25.65
C ASP A 386 -10.97 19.66 26.24
N GLU A 387 -10.67 19.43 27.50
CA GLU A 387 -11.00 18.17 28.19
C GLU A 387 -12.51 17.95 28.30
N HIS A 388 -13.30 19.02 28.24
CA HIS A 388 -14.76 19.03 28.28
C HIS A 388 -15.38 19.40 26.91
N ALA A 389 -14.64 19.21 25.81
CA ALA A 389 -15.16 19.49 24.46
C ALA A 389 -16.41 18.66 24.15
N TYR A 390 -16.44 17.39 24.58
CA TYR A 390 -17.51 16.44 24.29
C TYR A 390 -18.86 16.88 24.87
N ASP A 391 -18.88 17.52 26.04
CA ASP A 391 -20.09 18.10 26.64
C ASP A 391 -20.68 19.25 25.80
N LYS A 392 -19.86 19.84 24.93
CA LYS A 392 -20.15 21.06 24.16
C LYS A 392 -20.37 20.75 22.67
N HIS A 393 -20.19 19.51 22.24
CA HIS A 393 -20.34 19.12 20.84
C HIS A 393 -21.76 19.32 20.33
N ALA A 394 -21.88 19.91 19.15
CA ALA A 394 -23.13 19.92 18.40
C ALA A 394 -23.42 18.50 17.87
N PRO A 395 -24.69 18.07 17.77
CA PRO A 395 -25.01 16.71 17.31
C PRO A 395 -24.63 16.40 15.86
N LYS A 396 -24.44 17.43 15.03
CA LYS A 396 -24.12 17.27 13.60
C LYS A 396 -22.77 17.94 13.29
N SER A 397 -21.85 17.17 12.71
CA SER A 397 -20.52 17.57 12.26
C SER A 397 -19.81 18.51 13.24
N PRO A 398 -19.63 18.10 14.51
CA PRO A 398 -19.04 18.95 15.52
C PRO A 398 -17.58 19.25 15.20
N ILE A 399 -17.21 20.50 15.49
CA ILE A 399 -15.84 20.98 15.60
C ILE A 399 -15.79 21.85 16.86
N TYR A 400 -14.81 21.63 17.71
CA TYR A 400 -14.61 22.47 18.88
C TYR A 400 -13.62 23.61 18.59
N GLU A 401 -14.13 24.84 18.65
CA GLU A 401 -13.38 26.09 18.38
C GLU A 401 -13.27 26.98 19.63
N GLY A 402 -13.17 26.36 20.82
CA GLY A 402 -13.04 27.08 22.09
C GLY A 402 -11.80 27.98 22.18
N SER A 403 -11.68 28.74 23.28
CA SER A 403 -10.62 29.75 23.44
C SER A 403 -9.22 29.20 23.78
N GLY A 404 -9.04 27.88 23.80
CA GLY A 404 -7.76 27.23 24.05
C GLY A 404 -6.79 27.39 22.87
N SER A 405 -5.50 27.18 23.12
CA SER A 405 -4.46 27.21 22.07
C SER A 405 -4.05 25.83 21.59
N TYR A 406 -4.10 24.83 22.47
CA TYR A 406 -3.69 23.45 22.18
C TYR A 406 -4.59 22.84 21.11
N ARG A 407 -4.00 21.97 20.29
CA ARG A 407 -4.69 21.26 19.21
C ARG A 407 -4.74 19.78 19.52
N VAL A 408 -5.81 19.14 19.08
CA VAL A 408 -6.02 17.71 19.27
C VAL A 408 -5.06 16.93 18.37
N GLY A 409 -4.45 15.88 18.94
CA GLY A 409 -3.80 14.79 18.21
C GLY A 409 -4.54 13.46 18.41
N ARG A 410 -4.56 12.61 17.39
CA ARG A 410 -5.25 11.31 17.38
C ARG A 410 -4.34 10.17 16.89
N GLY A 411 -4.64 8.93 17.30
CA GLY A 411 -4.09 7.70 16.68
C GLY A 411 -2.92 7.01 17.39
N GLY A 412 -2.21 7.67 18.30
CA GLY A 412 -0.99 7.08 18.86
C GLY A 412 0.18 7.14 17.87
N SER A 413 1.30 6.51 18.21
CA SER A 413 2.44 6.40 17.29
C SER A 413 3.26 5.14 17.57
N TRP A 414 4.30 4.92 16.79
CA TRP A 414 5.29 3.85 16.99
C TRP A 414 5.89 3.82 18.41
N LEU A 415 5.95 4.96 19.11
CA LEU A 415 6.56 5.09 20.44
C LEU A 415 5.61 4.71 21.59
N HIS A 416 4.31 4.64 21.32
CA HIS A 416 3.28 4.56 22.36
C HIS A 416 2.71 3.15 22.50
N GLY A 417 2.28 2.82 23.71
CA GLY A 417 1.71 1.50 24.01
C GLY A 417 0.26 1.37 23.60
N ALA A 418 -0.26 0.15 23.61
CA ALA A 418 -1.61 -0.20 23.14
C ALA A 418 -2.75 0.72 23.63
N GLY A 419 -2.68 1.20 24.88
CA GLY A 419 -3.68 2.12 25.43
C GLY A 419 -3.81 3.44 24.67
N ASP A 420 -2.72 3.90 24.06
CA ASP A 420 -2.65 5.16 23.33
C ASP A 420 -3.09 5.05 21.87
N LEU A 421 -3.12 3.83 21.32
CA LEU A 421 -3.44 3.56 19.92
C LEU A 421 -4.94 3.30 19.69
N ARG A 422 -5.74 3.37 20.75
CA ARG A 422 -7.20 3.19 20.70
C ARG A 422 -7.84 4.28 19.83
N CYS A 423 -8.87 3.92 19.06
CA CYS A 423 -9.58 4.88 18.23
C CYS A 423 -10.20 6.05 19.01
N ALA A 424 -10.55 5.85 20.28
CA ALA A 424 -11.13 6.89 21.14
C ALA A 424 -10.08 7.85 21.75
N ASN A 425 -8.82 7.43 21.82
CA ASN A 425 -7.79 8.18 22.53
C ASN A 425 -7.55 9.54 21.89
N ARG A 426 -7.40 10.56 22.75
CA ARG A 426 -7.18 11.95 22.37
C ARG A 426 -6.08 12.53 23.22
N ASN A 427 -5.13 13.15 22.54
CA ASN A 427 -4.05 13.89 23.17
C ASN A 427 -4.04 15.34 22.68
N ASN A 428 -3.17 16.14 23.28
CA ASN A 428 -3.08 17.57 23.00
C ASN A 428 -1.63 18.01 22.90
N TYR A 429 -1.38 18.96 22.01
CA TYR A 429 -0.05 19.50 21.75
C TYR A 429 -0.16 20.99 21.46
N ASP A 430 0.90 21.76 21.75
CA ASP A 430 0.94 23.16 21.34
C ASP A 430 0.96 23.24 19.80
N PRO A 431 0.23 24.16 19.16
CA PRO A 431 0.19 24.24 17.70
C PRO A 431 1.54 24.53 17.03
N GLY A 432 2.55 24.97 17.79
CA GLY A 432 3.95 25.11 17.36
C GLY A 432 4.83 23.90 17.64
N ASP A 433 4.34 22.90 18.38
CA ASP A 433 5.12 21.70 18.70
C ASP A 433 5.42 20.90 17.44
N ARG A 434 6.65 20.36 17.40
CA ARG A 434 7.12 19.46 16.37
C ARG A 434 7.72 18.25 17.06
N SER A 435 7.34 17.07 16.62
CA SER A 435 7.86 15.82 17.18
C SER A 435 7.99 14.78 16.08
N ASN A 436 8.97 13.89 16.25
CA ASN A 436 9.24 12.86 15.27
C ASN A 436 8.12 11.81 15.19
N PHE A 437 7.27 11.71 16.20
CA PHE A 437 6.10 10.84 16.19
C PHE A 437 4.82 11.56 15.78
N LEU A 438 4.87 12.78 15.26
CA LEU A 438 3.69 13.63 15.02
C LEU A 438 3.65 14.12 13.56
N GLY A 439 2.64 13.68 12.84
CA GLY A 439 2.32 14.01 11.45
C GLY A 439 0.84 14.36 11.28
N PHE A 440 0.25 14.03 10.13
CA PHE A 440 -1.16 14.31 9.83
C PHE A 440 -1.64 13.56 8.57
N ARG A 441 -2.96 13.44 8.43
CA ARG A 441 -3.63 13.12 7.16
C ARG A 441 -4.58 14.24 6.76
N LEU A 442 -4.96 14.26 5.49
CA LEU A 442 -5.87 15.28 4.96
C LEU A 442 -7.27 14.76 4.71
N LEU A 443 -8.23 15.67 4.80
CA LEU A 443 -9.57 15.53 4.29
C LEU A 443 -9.75 16.44 3.07
N ARG A 444 -10.37 15.91 2.01
CA ARG A 444 -10.77 16.67 0.81
C ARG A 444 -12.29 16.90 0.85
N THR A 445 -12.73 18.15 0.73
CA THR A 445 -14.18 18.40 0.68
C THR A 445 -14.74 17.96 -0.69
N PRO A 446 -15.98 17.44 -0.73
CA PRO A 446 -16.65 17.03 -1.97
C PRO A 446 -16.70 18.10 -3.06
#